data_AF-A0A973SUI5-F1
#
_entry.id   AF-A0A973SUI5-F1
#
_cell.length_a   1.000
_cell.length_b   1.000
_cell.length_c   1.000
_cell.angle_alpha   90.00
_cell.angle_beta   90.00
_cell.angle_gamma   90.00
#
_symmetry.space_group_name_H-M   'P 1'
#
loop_
_entity.id
_entity.type
_entity.pdbx_description
1 polymer ?
#
loop_
_entity_poly.entity_id
_entity_poly.type
_entity_poly.pdbx_seq_one_letter_code
_entity_poly.pdbx_strand_id
1 'polypeptide(L)' 'AHAEAWFMVGVALVPFGDAAIVLRHGGTKAAAYGIHVATAVTVLACAALLFAL' A
#
# COMPACT_ATOMS: atom_id res chain seq x y z
N ALA A 1 -19.83 -4.70 8.24
CA ALA A 1 -19.12 -4.61 6.96
C ALA A 1 -17.93 -3.67 7.11
N HIS A 2 -16.98 -4.00 7.99
CA HIS A 2 -15.74 -3.22 8.16
C HIS A 2 -14.52 -4.11 8.40
N ALA A 3 -14.71 -5.43 8.49
CA ALA A 3 -13.60 -6.35 8.69
C ALA A 3 -12.70 -6.34 7.45
N GLU A 4 -13.31 -6.31 6.28
CA GLU A 4 -12.71 -6.11 4.97
C GLU A 4 -11.99 -4.75 4.87
N ALA A 5 -12.58 -3.67 5.37
CA ALA A 5 -11.98 -2.34 5.33
C ALA A 5 -10.73 -2.26 6.22
N TRP A 6 -10.82 -2.77 7.46
CA TRP A 6 -9.67 -2.87 8.36
C TRP A 6 -8.60 -3.85 7.85
N PHE A 7 -9.00 -4.94 7.21
CA PHE A 7 -8.08 -5.84 6.54
C PHE A 7 -7.31 -5.12 5.44
N MET A 8 -7.99 -4.33 4.61
CA MET A 8 -7.34 -3.54 3.55
C MET A 8 -6.35 -2.51 4.10
N VAL A 9 -6.63 -1.90 5.26
CA VAL A 9 -5.64 -1.05 5.96
C VAL A 9 -4.39 -1.85 6.34
N GLY A 10 -4.55 -3.07 6.85
CA GLY A 10 -3.42 -3.96 7.14
C GLY A 10 -2.63 -4.36 5.89
N VAL A 11 -3.33 -4.70 4.80
CA VAL A 11 -2.71 -5.06 3.51
C VAL A 11 -1.88 -3.91 2.94
N ALA A 12 -2.30 -2.65 3.13
CA ALA A 12 -1.54 -1.49 2.65
C ALA A 12 -0.12 -1.40 3.23
N LEU A 13 0.18 -2.06 4.36
CA LEU A 13 1.53 -2.12 4.92
C LEU A 13 2.50 -2.94 4.06
N VAL A 14 2.01 -3.92 3.28
CA VAL A 14 2.85 -4.78 2.43
C VAL A 14 3.62 -3.96 1.38
N PRO A 15 2.97 -3.16 0.52
CA PRO A 15 3.70 -2.34 -0.44
C PRO A 15 4.57 -1.26 0.22
N PHE A 16 4.27 -0.78 1.44
CA PHE A 16 5.22 0.06 2.17
C PHE A 16 6.50 -0.71 2.57
N GLY A 17 6.35 -1.95 3.04
CA GLY A 17 7.46 -2.86 3.31
C GLY A 17 8.28 -3.13 2.05
N ASP A 18 7.62 -3.41 0.93
CA ASP A 18 8.28 -3.64 -0.35
C ASP A 18 9.03 -2.40 -0.84
N ALA A 19 8.45 -1.21 -0.72
CA ALA A 19 9.14 0.04 -1.04
C ALA A 19 10.43 0.21 -0.22
N ALA A 20 10.37 -0.11 1.08
CA ALA A 20 11.54 -0.08 1.95
C ALA A 20 12.58 -1.14 1.54
N ILE A 21 12.15 -2.35 1.16
CA ILE A 21 13.03 -3.41 0.65
C ILE A 21 13.73 -2.95 -0.62
N VAL A 22 13.00 -2.40 -1.60
CA VAL A 22 13.56 -1.89 -2.86
C VAL A 22 14.63 -0.84 -2.57
N LEU A 23 14.35 0.13 -1.71
CA LEU A 23 15.31 1.19 -1.37
C LEU A 23 16.54 0.67 -0.61
N ARG A 24 16.37 -0.32 0.28
CA ARG A 24 17.47 -0.88 1.07
C ARG A 24 18.41 -1.77 0.25
N HIS A 25 17.91 -2.38 -0.83
CA HIS A 25 18.68 -3.34 -1.62
C HIS A 25 19.08 -2.78 -3.01
N GLY A 26 19.14 -1.46 -3.16
CA GLY A 26 19.67 -0.81 -4.37
C GLY A 26 18.73 -0.81 -5.58
N GLY A 27 17.45 -1.11 -5.38
CA GLY A 27 16.43 -1.00 -6.41
C GLY A 27 16.11 0.45 -6.79
N THR A 28 15.39 0.64 -7.89
CA THR A 28 15.15 1.99 -8.42
C THR A 28 14.14 2.77 -7.57
N LYS A 29 14.37 4.08 -7.43
CA LYS A 29 13.38 5.00 -6.81
C LYS A 29 12.06 5.02 -7.57
N ALA A 30 12.10 4.80 -8.90
CA ALA A 30 10.91 4.68 -9.73
C ALA A 30 10.04 3.48 -9.31
N ALA A 31 10.64 2.31 -9.02
CA ALA A 31 9.90 1.17 -8.51
C ALA A 31 9.39 1.42 -7.08
N ALA A 32 10.25 1.91 -6.18
CA ALA A 32 9.88 2.14 -4.78
C ALA A 32 8.72 3.15 -4.63
N TYR A 33 8.81 4.30 -5.28
CA TYR A 33 7.80 5.36 -5.12
C TYR A 33 6.68 5.28 -6.18
N GLY A 34 7.03 4.92 -7.41
CA GLY A 34 6.07 4.88 -8.52
C GLY A 34 5.18 3.64 -8.52
N ILE A 35 5.70 2.48 -8.12
CA ILE A 35 4.91 1.23 -8.07
C ILE A 35 4.42 0.98 -6.66
N HIS A 36 5.33 0.84 -5.70
CA HIS A 36 4.96 0.36 -4.37
C HIS A 36 4.18 1.40 -3.56
N VAL A 37 4.70 2.62 -3.40
CA VAL A 37 3.94 3.67 -2.68
C VAL A 37 2.62 4.01 -3.39
N ALA A 38 2.61 4.07 -4.72
CA ALA A 38 1.36 4.28 -5.46
C ALA A 38 0.33 3.18 -5.18
N THR A 39 0.75 1.91 -5.19
CA THR A 39 -0.10 0.77 -4.83
C THR A 39 -0.60 0.86 -3.39
N ALA A 40 0.27 1.23 -2.44
CA ALA A 40 -0.11 1.45 -1.04
C ALA A 40 -1.22 2.51 -0.92
N VAL A 41 -1.08 3.64 -1.62
CA VAL A 41 -2.09 4.71 -1.67
C VAL A 41 -3.38 4.21 -2.29
N THR A 42 -3.33 3.45 -3.38
CA THR A 42 -4.53 2.88 -4.02
C THR A 42 -5.27 1.94 -3.07
N VAL A 43 -4.57 1.07 -2.35
CA VAL A 43 -5.18 0.15 -1.37
C VAL A 43 -5.83 0.93 -0.22
N LEU A 44 -5.18 1.98 0.28
CA LEU A 44 -5.77 2.85 1.31
C LEU A 44 -7.02 3.59 0.79
N ALA A 45 -7.02 4.02 -0.48
CA ALA A 45 -8.21 4.61 -1.10
C ALA A 45 -9.35 3.58 -1.19
N CYS A 46 -9.07 2.34 -1.58
CA CYS A 46 -10.06 1.26 -1.56
C CYS A 46 -10.58 1.00 -0.14
N ALA A 47 -9.72 0.97 0.87
CA ALA A 47 -10.13 0.82 2.26
C ALA A 47 -11.06 1.97 2.70
N ALA A 48 -10.73 3.22 2.36
CA ALA A 48 -11.57 4.37 2.64
C ALA A 48 -12.95 4.27 1.97
N LEU A 49 -13.01 3.79 0.72
CA LEU A 49 -14.27 3.53 0.04
C LEU A 49 -15.09 2.43 0.74
N LEU A 50 -14.45 1.36 1.22
CA LEU A 50 -15.12 0.30 1.99
C LEU A 50 -15.62 0.77 3.36
N PHE A 51 -15.02 1.81 3.95
CA PHE A 51 -15.57 2.44 5.15
C PHE A 51 -16.75 3.38 4.83
N ALA A 52 -16.76 3.99 3.64
CA ALA A 52 -17.74 4.99 3.24
C ALA A 52 -19.04 4.41 2.66
N LEU A 53 -19.02 3.15 2.20
CA LEU A 53 -20.15 2.43 1.60
C LEU A 53 -20.72 1.40 2.58
#